data_AF-A0A7S4RC50-F1
#
_entry.id   AF-A0A7S4RC50-F1
#
_cell.length_a   1.000
_cell.length_b   1.000
_cell.length_c   1.000
_cell.angle_alpha   90.00
_cell.angle_beta   90.00
_cell.angle_gamma   90.00
#
_symmetry.space_group_name_H-M   'P 1'
#
loop_
_entity.id
_entity.type
_entity.pdbx_description
1 polymer ?
#
loop_
_entity_poly.entity_id
_entity_poly.type
_entity_poly.pdbx_seq_one_letter_code
_entity_poly.pdbx_strand_id
1 'polypeptide(L)'
;MLNVPCLISALFLFTGNLLSIIFRLKERHNFDFKIWSELDPDFIKDEWLRRQNLRELSTAAGLLGAFGWFTLCVPMIQVAWILSRGGRKRVGMHLLICAFAIAGSIAELLSRLMVIGVENASDWMTRSFNLDDWLGANSGDGLGWRTLEVVHFITFCECTLGLISLVLLRMIYNLCICCIVTYDL
;
A
#
# COMPACT_ATOMS: atom_id res chain seq x y z
N MET A 1 -12.34 6.65 -29.58
CA MET A 1 -10.86 6.52 -29.51
C MET A 1 -10.55 5.73 -28.26
N LEU A 2 -9.75 4.66 -28.36
CA LEU A 2 -9.34 3.87 -27.20
C LEU A 2 -8.45 4.77 -26.32
N ASN A 3 -8.90 5.09 -25.10
CA ASN A 3 -8.10 5.89 -24.19
C ASN A 3 -6.99 5.00 -23.62
N VAL A 4 -5.84 4.99 -24.31
CA VAL A 4 -4.62 4.27 -23.91
C VAL A 4 -4.29 4.42 -22.42
N PRO A 5 -4.42 5.61 -21.78
CA PRO A 5 -4.16 5.75 -20.34
C PRO A 5 -5.10 4.91 -19.45
N CYS A 6 -6.36 4.75 -19.85
CA CYS A 6 -7.33 3.93 -19.13
C CYS A 6 -6.96 2.45 -19.19
N LEU A 7 -6.55 1.97 -20.37
CA LEU A 7 -6.09 0.58 -20.56
C LEU A 7 -4.83 0.30 -19.72
N ILE A 8 -3.86 1.21 -19.73
CA ILE A 8 -2.62 1.08 -18.96
C ILE A 8 -2.91 1.05 -17.46
N SER A 9 -3.74 1.98 -16.96
CA SER A 9 -4.13 2.01 -15.55
C SER A 9 -4.86 0.74 -15.13
N ALA A 10 -5.81 0.27 -15.95
CA ALA A 10 -6.52 -0.99 -15.70
C ALA A 10 -5.57 -2.19 -15.63
N LEU A 11 -4.59 -2.28 -16.55
CA LEU A 11 -3.60 -3.35 -16.57
C LEU A 11 -2.72 -3.34 -15.31
N PHE A 12 -2.22 -2.18 -14.91
CA PHE A 12 -1.40 -2.05 -13.70
C PHE A 12 -2.17 -2.36 -12.42
N LEU A 13 -3.39 -1.81 -12.28
CA LEU A 13 -4.24 -2.07 -11.12
C LEU A 13 -4.63 -3.56 -11.04
N PHE A 14 -5.00 -4.17 -12.17
CA PHE A 14 -5.35 -5.58 -12.19
C PHE A 14 -4.15 -6.46 -11.81
N THR A 15 -3.01 -6.25 -12.46
CA THR A 15 -1.79 -7.04 -12.21
C THR A 15 -1.28 -6.84 -10.78
N GLY A 16 -1.24 -5.58 -10.30
CA GLY A 16 -0.80 -5.28 -8.94
C GLY A 16 -1.70 -5.89 -7.87
N ASN A 17 -3.03 -5.84 -8.06
CA ASN A 17 -3.99 -6.47 -7.14
C ASN A 17 -3.90 -8.00 -7.19
N LEU A 18 -3.73 -8.59 -8.37
CA LEU A 18 -3.55 -10.04 -8.51
C LEU A 18 -2.30 -10.52 -7.77
N LEU A 19 -1.17 -9.84 -7.96
CA LEU A 19 0.07 -10.15 -7.24
C LEU A 19 -0.09 -9.97 -5.73
N SER A 20 -0.79 -8.93 -5.30
CA SER A 20 -1.10 -8.70 -3.88
C SER A 20 -1.92 -9.84 -3.27
N ILE A 21 -2.89 -10.37 -4.00
CA ILE A 21 -3.70 -11.52 -3.57
C ILE A 21 -2.82 -12.77 -3.48
N ILE A 22 -2.01 -13.05 -4.51
CA ILE A 22 -1.09 -14.21 -4.50
C ILE A 22 -0.11 -14.12 -3.33
N PHE A 23 0.44 -12.93 -3.07
CA PHE A 23 1.30 -12.69 -1.92
C PHE A 23 0.59 -13.02 -0.60
N ARG A 24 -0.61 -12.46 -0.36
CA ARG A 24 -1.38 -12.70 0.87
C ARG A 24 -1.77 -14.17 1.05
N LEU A 25 -2.06 -14.88 -0.04
CA LEU A 25 -2.36 -16.32 0.01
C LEU A 25 -1.12 -17.13 0.41
N LYS A 26 0.05 -16.82 -0.17
CA LYS A 26 1.32 -17.44 0.24
C LYS A 26 1.72 -17.07 1.66
N GLU A 27 1.36 -15.87 2.10
CA GLU A 27 1.62 -15.37 3.45
C GLU A 27 0.83 -16.13 4.52
N ARG A 28 -0.46 -16.36 4.28
CA ARG A 28 -1.36 -16.94 5.30
C ARG A 28 -1.32 -18.45 5.43
N HIS A 29 -0.71 -19.18 4.49
CA HIS A 29 -0.87 -20.64 4.42
C HIS A 29 -0.44 -21.39 5.70
N ASN A 30 0.53 -20.88 6.46
CA ASN A 30 1.07 -21.54 7.66
C ASN A 30 1.19 -20.61 8.88
N PHE A 31 0.45 -19.50 8.91
CA PHE A 31 0.59 -18.51 9.99
C PHE A 31 -0.17 -18.95 11.26
N ASP A 32 0.55 -19.33 12.31
CA ASP A 32 -0.03 -19.61 13.63
C ASP A 32 0.02 -18.35 14.52
N PHE A 33 -1.15 -17.71 14.67
CA PHE A 33 -1.28 -16.50 15.48
C PHE A 33 -0.96 -16.74 16.96
N LYS A 34 -1.22 -17.95 17.48
CA LYS A 34 -1.00 -18.24 18.90
C LYS A 34 0.50 -18.23 19.21
N ILE A 35 1.30 -18.95 18.41
CA ILE A 35 2.76 -18.99 18.55
C ILE A 35 3.36 -17.60 18.30
N TRP A 36 2.87 -16.88 17.29
CA TRP A 36 3.32 -15.51 17.03
C TRP A 36 3.07 -14.57 18.21
N SER A 37 1.92 -14.69 18.87
CA SER A 37 1.58 -13.85 20.04
C SER A 37 2.44 -14.14 21.27
N GLU A 38 3.02 -15.34 21.35
CA GLU A 38 3.98 -15.74 22.39
C GLU A 38 5.40 -15.19 22.10
N LEU A 39 5.60 -14.54 20.95
CA LEU A 39 6.88 -13.95 20.50
C LEU A 39 8.04 -14.96 20.55
N ASP A 40 7.78 -16.19 20.10
CA ASP A 40 8.81 -17.23 20.00
C ASP A 40 9.88 -16.85 18.96
N PRO A 41 11.17 -16.70 19.34
CA PRO A 41 12.21 -16.21 18.44
C PRO A 41 12.47 -17.12 17.25
N ASP A 42 12.37 -18.44 17.42
CA ASP A 42 12.59 -19.40 16.33
C ASP A 42 11.49 -19.28 15.26
N PHE A 43 10.23 -19.20 15.70
CA PHE A 43 9.10 -18.93 14.80
C PHE A 43 9.24 -17.60 14.07
N ILE A 44 9.63 -16.53 14.78
CA ILE A 44 9.84 -15.20 14.19
C ILE A 44 10.95 -15.25 13.14
N LYS A 45 12.07 -15.92 13.42
CA LYS A 45 13.20 -16.05 12.51
C LYS A 45 12.80 -16.74 11.21
N ASP A 46 12.10 -17.87 11.31
CA ASP A 46 11.58 -18.60 10.15
C ASP A 46 10.60 -17.75 9.34
N GLU A 47 9.74 -17.00 10.01
CA GLU A 47 8.80 -16.10 9.38
C GLU A 47 9.51 -14.94 8.65
N TRP A 48 10.57 -14.36 9.22
CA TRP A 48 11.39 -13.35 8.55
C TRP A 48 12.09 -13.90 7.31
N LEU A 49 12.68 -15.09 7.38
CA LEU A 49 13.27 -15.75 6.21
C LEU A 49 12.22 -15.98 5.10
N ARG A 50 11.01 -16.36 5.49
CA ARG A 50 9.88 -16.52 4.56
C ARG A 50 9.46 -15.19 3.91
N ARG A 51 9.38 -14.10 4.69
CA ARG A 51 9.10 -12.75 4.18
C ARG A 51 10.18 -12.28 3.20
N GLN A 52 11.45 -12.54 3.50
CA GLN A 52 12.57 -12.22 2.60
C GLN A 52 12.44 -12.89 1.24
N ASN A 53 12.03 -14.17 1.21
CA ASN A 53 11.80 -14.92 -0.03
C ASN A 53 10.60 -14.40 -0.85
N LEU A 54 9.62 -13.77 -0.22
CA LEU A 54 8.43 -13.22 -0.87
C LEU A 54 8.52 -11.71 -1.14
N ARG A 55 9.61 -11.06 -0.73
CA ARG A 55 9.76 -9.59 -0.79
C ARG A 55 9.62 -9.03 -2.20
N GLU A 56 10.24 -9.69 -3.18
CA GLU A 56 10.20 -9.23 -4.58
C GLU A 56 8.75 -9.17 -5.09
N LEU A 57 7.93 -10.15 -4.68
CA LEU A 57 6.50 -10.19 -5.02
C LEU A 57 5.72 -9.06 -4.34
N SER A 58 5.95 -8.82 -3.04
CA SER A 58 5.32 -7.70 -2.30
C SER A 58 5.68 -6.35 -2.92
N THR A 59 6.98 -6.12 -3.16
CA THR A 59 7.49 -4.87 -3.73
C THR A 59 6.95 -4.64 -5.13
N ALA A 60 6.94 -5.67 -6.00
CA ALA A 60 6.37 -5.58 -7.34
C ALA A 60 4.87 -5.27 -7.30
N ALA A 61 4.11 -5.94 -6.43
CA ALA A 61 2.68 -5.68 -6.26
C ALA A 61 2.41 -4.25 -5.77
N GLY A 62 3.20 -3.78 -4.81
CA GLY A 62 3.17 -2.41 -4.29
C GLY A 62 3.43 -1.38 -5.39
N LEU A 63 4.54 -1.51 -6.14
CA LEU A 63 4.92 -0.59 -7.21
C LEU A 63 3.91 -0.58 -8.36
N LEU A 64 3.46 -1.74 -8.83
CA LEU A 64 2.46 -1.83 -9.90
C LEU A 64 1.13 -1.20 -9.46
N GLY A 65 0.71 -1.43 -8.22
CA GLY A 65 -0.45 -0.74 -7.66
C GLY A 65 -0.27 0.78 -7.64
N ALA A 66 0.90 1.26 -7.21
CA ALA A 66 1.20 2.69 -7.16
C ALA A 66 1.19 3.35 -8.55
N PHE A 67 1.80 2.71 -9.56
CA PHE A 67 1.74 3.17 -10.95
C PHE A 67 0.32 3.09 -11.52
N GLY A 68 -0.46 2.07 -11.17
CA GLY A 68 -1.86 1.97 -11.55
C GLY A 68 -2.68 3.15 -11.06
N TRP A 69 -2.47 3.57 -9.81
CA TRP A 69 -3.11 4.76 -9.23
C TRP A 69 -2.63 6.06 -9.85
N PHE A 70 -1.32 6.22 -10.03
CA PHE A 70 -0.77 7.41 -10.65
C PHE A 70 -1.29 7.60 -12.09
N THR A 71 -1.32 6.52 -12.87
CA THR A 71 -1.85 6.54 -14.25
C THR A 71 -3.36 6.71 -14.31
N LEU A 72 -4.11 6.33 -13.27
CA LEU A 72 -5.56 6.56 -13.16
C LEU A 72 -5.91 8.06 -13.06
N CYS A 73 -4.97 8.89 -12.61
CA CYS A 73 -5.16 10.34 -12.53
C CYS A 73 -5.50 10.94 -13.91
N VAL A 74 -4.86 10.45 -14.98
CA VAL A 74 -5.07 10.94 -16.36
C VAL A 74 -6.51 10.75 -16.84
N PRO A 75 -7.10 9.53 -16.85
CA PRO A 75 -8.49 9.35 -17.26
C PRO A 75 -9.47 10.07 -16.35
N MET A 76 -9.19 10.24 -15.05
CA MET A 76 -10.03 11.03 -14.14
C MET A 76 -10.10 12.51 -14.55
N ILE A 77 -8.95 13.11 -14.88
CA ILE A 77 -8.90 14.49 -15.38
C ILE A 77 -9.60 14.61 -16.74
N GLN A 78 -9.42 13.62 -17.63
CA GLN A 78 -10.11 13.59 -18.93
C GLN A 78 -11.63 13.55 -18.76
N VAL A 79 -12.14 12.73 -17.85
CA VAL A 79 -13.57 12.67 -17.53
C VAL A 79 -14.06 14.00 -16.97
N ALA A 80 -13.34 14.60 -16.02
CA ALA A 80 -13.70 15.91 -15.47
C ALA A 80 -13.75 17.00 -16.55
N TRP A 81 -12.79 17.00 -17.49
CA TRP A 81 -12.75 17.92 -18.61
C TRP A 81 -13.95 17.75 -19.56
N ILE A 82 -14.26 16.51 -19.94
CA ILE A 82 -15.40 16.20 -20.82
C ILE A 82 -16.71 16.62 -20.13
N LEU A 83 -16.87 16.31 -18.85
CA LEU A 83 -18.08 16.65 -18.08
C LEU A 83 -18.26 18.18 -17.94
N SER A 84 -17.16 18.93 -17.86
CA SER A 84 -17.19 20.41 -17.85
C SER A 84 -17.57 21.05 -19.19
N ARG A 85 -17.80 20.25 -20.25
CA ARG A 85 -17.95 20.69 -21.65
C ARG A 85 -16.80 21.58 -22.11
N GLY A 86 -15.57 21.20 -21.75
CA GLY A 86 -14.35 21.97 -22.06
C GLY A 86 -14.24 23.28 -21.27
N GLY A 87 -14.63 23.28 -19.99
CA GLY A 87 -14.52 24.43 -19.10
C GLY A 87 -15.67 25.44 -19.18
N ARG A 88 -16.80 25.08 -19.80
CA ARG A 88 -17.94 25.99 -19.99
C ARG A 88 -18.98 25.92 -18.87
N LYS A 89 -19.03 24.84 -18.11
CA LYS A 89 -19.98 24.65 -17.00
C LYS A 89 -19.28 24.14 -15.75
N ARG A 90 -19.71 24.66 -14.59
CA ARG A 90 -19.33 24.20 -13.23
C ARG A 90 -17.82 23.95 -13.04
N VAL A 91 -16.99 24.84 -13.59
CA VAL A 91 -15.52 24.69 -13.62
C VAL A 91 -14.92 24.44 -12.24
N GLY A 92 -15.44 25.13 -11.20
CA GLY A 92 -14.96 24.95 -9.83
C GLY A 92 -15.12 23.51 -9.31
N MET A 93 -16.27 22.86 -9.57
CA MET A 93 -16.48 21.47 -9.16
C MET A 93 -15.53 20.52 -9.89
N HIS A 94 -15.34 20.71 -11.20
CA HIS A 94 -14.42 19.86 -11.98
C HIS A 94 -12.95 20.08 -11.58
N LEU A 95 -12.56 21.31 -11.24
CA LEU A 95 -11.24 21.59 -10.67
C LEU A 95 -11.02 20.88 -9.33
N LEU A 96 -12.04 20.86 -8.46
CA LEU A 96 -11.97 20.10 -7.21
C LEU A 96 -11.82 18.59 -7.48
N ILE A 97 -12.57 18.03 -8.44
CA ILE A 97 -12.43 16.63 -8.85
C ILE A 97 -10.99 16.33 -9.28
N CYS A 98 -10.41 17.16 -10.15
CA CYS A 98 -9.01 17.00 -10.57
C CYS A 98 -8.04 17.11 -9.40
N ALA A 99 -8.20 18.10 -8.52
CA ALA A 99 -7.34 18.31 -7.36
C ALA A 99 -7.38 17.09 -6.41
N PHE A 100 -8.56 16.56 -6.13
CA PHE A 100 -8.71 15.36 -5.31
C PHE A 100 -8.15 14.11 -5.99
N ALA A 101 -8.33 13.95 -7.31
CA ALA A 101 -7.75 12.83 -8.04
C ALA A 101 -6.22 12.85 -7.99
N ILE A 102 -5.61 14.03 -8.15
CA ILE A 102 -4.15 14.21 -8.03
C ILE A 102 -3.70 13.92 -6.60
N ALA A 103 -4.33 14.56 -5.60
CA ALA A 103 -3.97 14.40 -4.19
C ALA A 103 -4.08 12.94 -3.74
N GLY A 104 -5.19 12.26 -4.09
CA GLY A 104 -5.39 10.85 -3.78
C GLY A 104 -4.37 9.94 -4.46
N SER A 105 -4.01 10.22 -5.72
CA SER A 105 -2.99 9.43 -6.43
C SER A 105 -1.59 9.60 -5.83
N ILE A 106 -1.22 10.83 -5.44
CA ILE A 106 0.06 11.11 -4.76
C ILE A 106 0.09 10.46 -3.38
N ALA A 107 -0.99 10.57 -2.61
CA ALA A 107 -1.06 10.00 -1.28
C ALA A 107 -0.94 8.47 -1.31
N GLU A 108 -1.62 7.80 -2.26
CA GLU A 108 -1.51 6.36 -2.45
C GLU A 108 -0.09 5.94 -2.89
N LEU A 109 0.54 6.71 -3.78
CA LEU A 109 1.94 6.49 -4.18
C LEU A 109 2.89 6.58 -2.98
N LEU A 110 2.79 7.67 -2.20
CA LEU A 110 3.62 7.87 -1.02
C LEU A 110 3.40 6.77 0.02
N SER A 111 2.15 6.38 0.25
CA SER A 111 1.83 5.33 1.20
C SER A 111 2.44 3.98 0.81
N ARG A 112 2.31 3.57 -0.46
CA ARG A 112 2.93 2.33 -0.94
C ARG A 112 4.44 2.37 -0.87
N LEU A 113 5.06 3.51 -1.19
CA LEU A 113 6.50 3.70 -1.06
C LEU A 113 6.97 3.65 0.40
N MET A 114 6.19 4.19 1.35
CA MET A 114 6.49 4.09 2.77
C MET A 114 6.44 2.64 3.25
N VAL A 115 5.41 1.87 2.86
CA VAL A 115 5.32 0.44 3.22
C VAL A 115 6.52 -0.34 2.68
N ILE A 116 6.88 -0.14 1.41
CA ILE A 116 8.08 -0.75 0.80
C ILE A 116 9.36 -0.31 1.54
N GLY A 117 9.44 0.97 1.94
CA GLY A 117 10.55 1.52 2.70
C GLY A 117 10.72 0.85 4.06
N VAL A 118 9.63 0.65 4.79
CA VAL A 118 9.62 -0.06 6.09
C VAL A 118 10.05 -1.51 5.91
N GLU A 119 9.51 -2.22 4.92
CA GLU A 119 9.90 -3.61 4.62
C GLU A 119 11.40 -3.72 4.32
N ASN A 120 11.95 -2.80 3.52
CA ASN A 120 13.37 -2.79 3.19
C ASN A 120 14.26 -2.42 4.39
N ALA A 121 13.84 -1.46 5.21
CA ALA A 121 14.56 -1.09 6.42
C ALA A 121 14.58 -2.26 7.41
N SER A 122 13.45 -2.95 7.60
CA SER A 122 13.39 -4.13 8.46
C SER A 122 14.25 -5.29 7.94
N ASP A 123 14.22 -5.58 6.63
CA ASP A 123 15.11 -6.59 6.04
C ASP A 123 16.59 -6.21 6.22
N TRP A 124 16.94 -4.94 6.00
CA TRP A 124 18.31 -4.48 6.24
C TRP A 124 18.74 -4.68 7.70
N MET A 125 17.85 -4.42 8.68
CA MET A 125 18.12 -4.69 10.09
C MET A 125 18.37 -6.17 10.36
N THR A 126 17.59 -7.08 9.77
CA THR A 126 17.79 -8.53 9.96
C THR A 126 19.13 -9.05 9.44
N ARG A 127 19.72 -8.40 8.44
CA ARG A 127 20.98 -8.83 7.81
C ARG A 127 22.21 -8.17 8.42
N SER A 128 22.06 -6.95 8.92
CA SER A 128 23.18 -6.12 9.37
C SER A 128 23.49 -6.27 10.85
N PHE A 129 22.51 -6.69 11.66
CA PHE A 129 22.67 -6.86 13.11
C PHE A 129 22.62 -8.34 13.51
N ASN A 130 23.45 -8.72 14.48
CA ASN A 130 23.35 -10.03 15.10
C ASN A 130 22.17 -10.04 16.08
N LEU A 131 21.01 -10.51 15.62
CA LEU A 131 19.76 -10.54 16.40
C LEU A 131 19.71 -11.69 17.40
N ASP A 132 20.55 -12.71 17.23
CA ASP A 132 20.60 -13.90 18.09
C ASP A 132 21.24 -13.54 19.46
N ASP A 133 22.30 -12.73 19.46
CA ASP A 133 23.07 -12.33 20.66
C ASP A 133 23.11 -10.80 20.89
N TRP A 134 21.93 -10.15 20.86
CA TRP A 134 21.85 -8.69 20.91
C TRP A 134 22.46 -8.07 22.18
N LEU A 135 22.27 -8.67 23.36
CA LEU A 135 22.75 -8.14 24.65
C LEU A 135 24.11 -8.69 25.10
N GLY A 136 24.69 -9.63 24.35
CA GLY A 136 25.98 -10.25 24.66
C GLY A 136 26.11 -11.67 24.12
N ALA A 137 27.35 -12.11 23.88
CA ALA A 137 27.69 -13.34 23.14
C ALA A 137 27.25 -14.68 23.76
N ASN A 138 26.55 -14.67 24.90
CA ASN A 138 26.13 -15.89 25.63
C ASN A 138 24.66 -15.87 26.03
N SER A 139 23.88 -14.87 25.60
CA SER A 139 22.50 -14.75 26.07
C SER A 139 21.55 -15.65 25.29
N GLY A 140 21.71 -15.83 23.97
CA GLY A 140 20.85 -16.73 23.18
C GLY A 140 19.33 -16.48 23.31
N ASP A 141 18.95 -15.32 23.84
CA ASP A 141 17.59 -15.03 24.30
C ASP A 141 16.62 -14.68 23.16
N GLY A 142 17.13 -14.50 21.93
CA GLY A 142 16.33 -14.10 20.77
C GLY A 142 15.65 -12.74 20.93
N LEU A 143 16.08 -11.92 21.89
CA LEU A 143 15.47 -10.63 22.23
C LEU A 143 15.50 -9.66 21.03
N GLY A 144 16.53 -9.76 20.19
CA GLY A 144 16.66 -8.96 18.98
C GLY A 144 15.53 -9.21 17.99
N TRP A 145 15.20 -10.47 17.74
CA TRP A 145 14.10 -10.88 16.86
C TRP A 145 12.74 -10.42 17.39
N ARG A 146 12.51 -10.55 18.70
CA ARG A 146 11.27 -10.08 19.34
C ARG A 146 11.10 -8.57 19.22
N THR A 147 12.18 -7.83 19.49
CA THR A 147 12.18 -6.36 19.41
C THR A 147 11.94 -5.90 17.98
N LEU A 148 12.61 -6.53 17.01
CA LEU A 148 12.43 -6.26 15.60
C LEU A 148 10.98 -6.49 15.16
N GLU A 149 10.36 -7.60 15.54
CA GLU A 149 8.98 -7.91 15.15
C GLU A 149 7.99 -6.91 15.74
N VAL A 150 8.15 -6.53 17.01
CA VAL A 150 7.30 -5.52 17.65
C VAL A 150 7.44 -4.16 16.97
N VAL A 151 8.67 -3.72 16.69
CA VAL A 151 8.93 -2.44 16.00
C VAL A 151 8.36 -2.48 14.59
N HIS A 152 8.60 -3.55 13.84
CA HIS A 152 8.06 -3.73 12.50
C HIS A 152 6.53 -3.68 12.49
N PHE A 153 5.88 -4.39 13.42
CA PHE A 153 4.42 -4.38 13.55
C PHE A 153 3.86 -2.98 13.81
N ILE A 154 4.45 -2.23 14.75
CA ILE A 154 4.02 -0.86 15.09
C ILE A 154 4.20 0.05 13.88
N THR A 155 5.38 0.08 13.28
CA THR A 155 5.67 0.97 12.14
C THR A 155 4.81 0.63 10.93
N PHE A 156 4.62 -0.66 10.62
CA PHE A 156 3.76 -1.10 9.52
C PHE A 156 2.29 -0.73 9.76
N CYS A 157 1.80 -0.90 10.98
CA CYS A 157 0.43 -0.55 11.36
C CYS A 157 0.19 0.96 11.27
N GLU A 158 1.11 1.79 11.74
CA GLU A 158 1.01 3.26 11.64
C GLU A 158 1.00 3.74 10.17
N CYS A 159 1.88 3.19 9.32
CA CYS A 159 1.87 3.47 7.89
C CYS A 159 0.55 3.05 7.21
N THR A 160 -0.11 2.00 7.72
CA THR A 160 -1.39 1.50 7.20
C THR A 160 -2.60 2.23 7.80
N LEU A 161 -2.53 2.73 9.03
CA LEU A 161 -3.60 3.50 9.68
C LEU A 161 -3.68 4.93 9.13
N GLY A 162 -2.54 5.55 8.79
CA GLY A 162 -2.51 6.79 8.01
C GLY A 162 -3.19 6.66 6.64
N LEU A 163 -3.33 5.43 6.14
CA LEU A 163 -4.01 5.04 4.90
C LEU A 163 -5.54 5.01 5.05
N ILE A 164 -6.06 4.65 6.23
CA ILE A 164 -7.51 4.58 6.51
C ILE A 164 -8.16 5.97 6.53
N SER A 165 -7.48 6.98 7.05
CA SER A 165 -7.96 8.37 7.00
C SER A 165 -8.03 8.89 5.56
N LEU A 166 -7.12 8.47 4.69
CA LEU A 166 -7.14 8.73 3.24
C LEU A 166 -8.25 7.98 2.51
N VAL A 167 -8.55 6.74 2.92
CA VAL A 167 -9.70 5.97 2.40
C VAL A 167 -11.04 6.59 2.82
N LEU A 168 -11.14 7.16 4.01
CA LEU A 168 -12.33 7.94 4.43
C LEU A 168 -12.51 9.19 3.56
N LEU A 169 -11.41 9.89 3.25
CA LEU A 169 -11.41 10.98 2.26
C LEU A 169 -11.86 10.50 0.87
N ARG A 170 -11.46 9.29 0.48
CA ARG A 170 -11.84 8.64 -0.78
C ARG A 170 -13.32 8.22 -0.82
N MET A 171 -13.90 7.80 0.31
CA MET A 171 -15.35 7.56 0.42
C MET A 171 -16.15 8.85 0.36
N ILE A 172 -15.70 9.91 1.05
CA ILE A 172 -16.31 11.24 0.96
C ILE A 172 -16.27 11.75 -0.49
N TYR A 173 -15.15 11.57 -1.19
CA TYR A 173 -14.99 11.92 -2.60
C TYR A 173 -15.96 11.17 -3.53
N ASN A 174 -16.08 9.85 -3.37
CA ASN A 174 -17.03 9.05 -4.17
C ASN A 174 -18.48 9.42 -3.86
N LEU A 175 -18.82 9.74 -2.59
CA LEU A 175 -20.14 10.24 -2.23
C LEU A 175 -20.42 11.60 -2.88
N CYS A 176 -19.45 12.52 -2.88
CA CYS A 176 -19.59 13.83 -3.53
C CYS A 176 -19.81 13.68 -5.05
N ILE A 177 -19.13 12.75 -5.72
CA ILE A 177 -19.37 12.47 -7.14
C ILE A 177 -20.76 11.88 -7.37
N CYS A 178 -21.19 10.91 -6.57
CA CYS A 178 -22.54 10.34 -6.67
C CYS A 178 -23.62 11.40 -6.47
N CYS A 179 -23.46 12.31 -5.51
CA CYS A 179 -24.37 13.43 -5.30
C CYS A 179 -24.36 14.41 -6.49
N ILE A 180 -23.20 14.75 -7.06
CA ILE A 180 -23.13 15.68 -8.19
C ILE A 180 -23.76 15.09 -9.46
N VAL A 181 -23.62 13.78 -9.69
CA VAL A 181 -24.23 13.08 -10.85
C VAL A 181 -25.75 12.99 -10.72
N THR A 182 -26.31 12.84 -9.51
CA THR A 182 -27.76 12.88 -9.29
C THR A 182 -28.38 14.27 -9.40
N TYR A 183 -27.60 15.35 -9.32
CA TYR A 183 -28.10 16.73 -9.50
C TYR A 183 -28.08 17.22 -10.97
N ASP A 184 -27.57 16.43 -11.92
CA ASP A 184 -27.58 16.74 -13.37
C ASP A 184 -28.55 15.89 -14.20
N LEU A 185 -29.37 15.05 -13.55
CA LEU A 185 -30.61 14.46 -14.07
C LEU A 185 -31.81 15.25 -13.56
#